data_AF-A0A195FAL2-F1
#
_entry.id   AF-A0A195FAL2-F1
#
_cell.length_a   1.000
_cell.length_b   1.000
_cell.length_c   1.000
_cell.angle_alpha   90.00
_cell.angle_beta   90.00
_cell.angle_gamma   90.00
#
_symmetry.space_group_name_H-M   'P 1'
#
loop_
_entity.id
_entity.type
_entity.pdbx_description
1 polymer ?
#
loop_
_entity_poly.entity_id
_entity_poly.type
_entity_poly.pdbx_seq_one_letter_code
_entity_poly.pdbx_strand_id
1 'polypeptide(L)'
;MEHTPAPYGPRAVYGYAMYIGSNMLFLLYVIWAIIPDKVLHDYLGLTYWPSKYWAVAIPIWALTALATFAFLIYPAINMLITPDIDDIRTITDKYALQNVETIPDGIPTVSDIPITEVCRRLYLRKK
;
A
#
# COMPACT_ATOMS: atom_id res chain seq x y z
N MET A 1 9.82 19.19 15.12
CA MET A 1 10.42 17.85 15.36
C MET A 1 9.45 16.69 15.08
N GLU A 2 8.12 16.90 15.14
CA GLU A 2 7.10 15.85 14.91
C GLU A 2 7.01 15.27 13.49
N HIS A 3 7.49 15.98 12.46
CA HIS A 3 7.41 15.55 11.06
C HIS A 3 8.72 15.01 10.47
N THR A 4 9.76 14.82 11.29
CA THR A 4 11.00 14.23 10.77
C THR A 4 10.82 12.72 10.58
N PRO A 5 11.27 12.12 9.46
CA PRO A 5 11.25 10.66 9.25
C PRO A 5 12.32 9.93 10.06
N ALA A 6 13.21 10.66 10.74
CA ALA A 6 14.26 10.08 11.56
C ALA A 6 13.69 9.27 12.76
N PRO A 7 14.42 8.24 13.23
CA PRO A 7 14.05 7.45 14.39
C PRO A 7 13.79 8.35 15.61
N TYR A 8 12.63 8.20 16.23
CA TYR A 8 12.19 9.03 17.35
C TYR A 8 11.82 8.12 18.52
N GLY A 9 12.48 8.29 19.67
CA GLY A 9 12.32 7.42 20.85
C GLY A 9 10.85 7.17 21.24
N PRO A 10 10.02 8.22 21.37
CA PRO A 10 8.60 8.04 21.68
C PRO A 10 7.82 7.21 20.65
N ARG A 11 8.13 7.29 19.34
CA ARG A 11 7.48 6.46 18.30
C ARG A 11 7.78 4.97 18.50
N ALA A 12 9.00 4.64 18.92
CA ALA A 12 9.38 3.26 19.21
C ALA A 12 8.60 2.69 20.41
N VAL A 13 8.33 3.52 21.43
CA VAL A 13 7.55 3.11 22.61
C VAL A 13 6.11 2.75 22.24
N TYR A 14 5.44 3.55 21.41
CA TYR A 14 4.08 3.25 20.95
C TYR A 14 4.00 1.95 20.14
N GLY A 15 4.94 1.76 19.21
CA GLY A 15 5.03 0.53 18.42
C GLY A 15 5.26 -0.70 19.30
N TYR A 16 6.14 -0.59 20.30
CA TYR A 16 6.41 -1.67 21.24
C TYR A 16 5.20 -1.99 22.14
N ALA A 17 4.52 -0.97 22.66
CA ALA A 17 3.30 -1.14 23.45
C ALA A 17 2.18 -1.81 22.63
N MET A 18 1.99 -1.37 21.38
CA MET A 18 1.02 -1.97 20.45
C MET A 18 1.40 -3.41 20.08
N TYR A 19 2.69 -3.70 19.92
CA TYR A 19 3.18 -5.06 19.68
C TYR A 19 2.85 -6.00 20.85
N ILE A 20 3.15 -5.62 22.10
CA ILE A 20 2.79 -6.44 23.27
C ILE A 20 1.27 -6.60 23.38
N GLY A 21 0.53 -5.49 23.27
CA GLY A 21 -0.92 -5.48 23.39
C GLY A 21 -1.60 -6.36 22.34
N SER A 22 -1.18 -6.26 21.07
CA SER A 22 -1.73 -7.07 19.98
C SER A 22 -1.41 -8.55 20.14
N ASN A 23 -0.19 -8.92 20.55
CA ASN A 23 0.16 -10.31 20.81
C ASN A 23 -0.65 -10.89 21.97
N MET A 24 -0.81 -10.14 23.06
CA MET A 24 -1.60 -10.58 24.22
C MET A 24 -3.07 -10.79 23.83
N LEU A 25 -3.67 -9.83 23.11
CA LEU A 25 -5.05 -9.94 22.61
C LEU A 25 -5.21 -11.11 21.65
N PHE A 26 -4.24 -11.33 20.76
CA PHE A 26 -4.24 -12.45 19.82
C PHE A 26 -4.17 -13.80 20.54
N LEU A 27 -3.30 -13.94 21.55
CA LEU A 27 -3.23 -15.16 22.35
C LEU A 27 -4.54 -15.42 23.09
N LEU A 28 -5.13 -14.40 23.73
CA LEU A 28 -6.43 -14.52 24.39
C LEU A 28 -7.53 -14.93 23.41
N TYR A 29 -7.52 -14.36 22.21
CA TYR A 29 -8.44 -14.71 21.14
C TYR A 29 -8.29 -16.17 20.70
N VAL A 30 -7.06 -16.66 20.49
CA VAL A 30 -6.80 -18.05 20.07
C VAL A 30 -7.20 -19.02 21.17
N ILE A 31 -6.83 -18.74 22.43
CA ILE A 31 -7.22 -19.54 23.60
C ILE A 31 -8.74 -19.63 23.67
N TRP A 32 -9.43 -18.48 23.57
CA TRP A 32 -10.88 -18.46 23.51
C TRP A 32 -11.40 -19.28 22.33
N ALA A 33 -10.91 -19.09 21.11
CA ALA A 33 -11.42 -19.77 19.92
C ALA A 33 -11.30 -21.31 19.99
N ILE A 34 -10.25 -21.83 20.63
CA ILE A 34 -9.98 -23.27 20.70
C ILE A 34 -10.71 -23.94 21.87
N ILE A 35 -10.84 -23.27 23.02
CA ILE A 35 -11.46 -23.88 24.19
C ILE A 35 -12.97 -24.12 23.95
N PRO A 36 -13.47 -25.36 24.15
CA PRO A 36 -14.89 -25.66 24.00
C PRO A 36 -15.75 -24.90 25.00
N ASP A 37 -16.98 -24.54 24.59
CA ASP A 37 -17.91 -23.77 25.42
C ASP A 37 -18.25 -24.47 26.74
N LYS A 38 -18.29 -25.82 26.76
CA LYS A 38 -18.52 -26.61 27.98
C LYS A 38 -17.46 -26.30 29.05
N VAL A 39 -16.20 -26.23 28.65
CA VAL A 39 -15.09 -25.94 29.58
C VAL A 39 -15.19 -24.51 30.09
N LEU A 40 -15.53 -23.57 29.21
CA LEU A 40 -15.75 -22.16 29.59
C LEU A 40 -16.93 -22.00 30.57
N HIS A 41 -17.98 -22.77 30.36
CA HIS A 41 -19.17 -22.73 31.20
C HIS A 41 -18.92 -23.40 32.56
N ASP A 42 -18.38 -24.62 32.56
CA ASP A 42 -18.26 -25.46 33.76
C ASP A 42 -17.13 -25.00 34.69
N TYR A 43 -15.99 -24.57 34.16
CA TYR A 43 -14.82 -24.20 34.98
C TYR A 43 -14.68 -22.70 35.22
N LEU A 44 -15.03 -21.87 34.23
CA LEU A 44 -14.90 -20.41 34.33
C LEU A 44 -16.23 -19.71 34.68
N GLY A 45 -17.35 -20.44 34.71
CA GLY A 45 -18.67 -19.89 35.03
C GLY A 45 -19.22 -18.94 33.96
N LEU A 46 -18.63 -18.92 32.76
CA LEU A 46 -18.97 -17.99 31.69
C LEU A 46 -20.22 -18.48 30.96
N THR A 47 -21.37 -18.00 31.42
CA THR A 47 -22.71 -18.39 30.94
C THR A 47 -23.11 -17.67 29.65
N TYR A 48 -22.67 -16.43 29.48
CA TYR A 48 -23.05 -15.57 28.35
C TYR A 48 -21.79 -15.02 27.68
N TRP A 49 -21.40 -15.62 26.56
CA TRP A 49 -20.30 -15.17 25.71
C TRP A 49 -20.73 -15.19 24.24
N PRO A 50 -20.20 -14.30 23.37
CA PRO A 50 -20.43 -14.39 21.93
C PRO A 50 -20.15 -15.78 21.36
N SER A 51 -20.96 -16.18 20.37
CA SER A 51 -20.82 -17.46 19.68
C SER A 51 -19.44 -17.64 19.06
N LYS A 52 -18.87 -18.85 19.17
CA LYS A 52 -17.59 -19.23 18.52
C LYS A 52 -17.62 -19.09 17.00
N TYR A 53 -18.80 -19.02 16.38
CA TYR A 53 -18.96 -18.68 14.97
C TYR A 53 -18.20 -17.40 14.59
N TRP A 54 -18.18 -16.40 15.47
CA TRP A 54 -17.47 -15.14 15.24
C TRP A 54 -15.96 -15.30 15.13
N ALA A 55 -15.38 -16.35 15.74
CA ALA A 55 -13.95 -16.66 15.60
C ALA A 55 -13.54 -17.02 14.16
N VAL A 56 -14.51 -17.44 13.34
CA VAL A 56 -14.28 -17.76 11.92
C VAL A 56 -14.82 -16.64 11.03
N ALA A 57 -15.99 -16.09 11.38
CA ALA A 57 -16.62 -15.03 10.60
C ALA A 57 -15.73 -13.77 10.53
N ILE A 58 -15.16 -13.30 11.64
CA ILE A 58 -14.35 -12.08 11.66
C ILE A 58 -13.15 -12.17 10.70
N PRO A 59 -12.29 -13.22 10.76
CA PRO A 59 -11.21 -13.38 9.79
C PRO A 59 -11.68 -13.45 8.34
N ILE A 60 -12.77 -14.17 8.05
CA ILE A 60 -13.28 -14.31 6.67
C ILE A 60 -13.76 -12.97 6.13
N TRP A 61 -14.53 -12.21 6.91
CA TRP A 61 -15.01 -10.88 6.49
C TRP A 61 -13.85 -9.91 6.31
N ALA A 62 -12.84 -9.93 7.20
CA ALA A 62 -11.64 -9.10 7.07
C ALA A 62 -10.85 -9.43 5.79
N LEU A 63 -10.62 -10.72 5.50
CA LEU A 63 -9.95 -11.16 4.29
C LEU A 63 -10.74 -10.82 3.03
N THR A 64 -12.07 -10.97 3.07
CA THR A 64 -12.96 -10.65 1.94
C THR A 64 -12.95 -9.15 1.65
N ALA A 65 -13.05 -8.32 2.70
CA ALA A 65 -12.95 -6.87 2.57
C ALA A 65 -11.58 -6.44 2.03
N LEU A 66 -10.50 -7.01 2.55
CA LEU A 66 -9.14 -6.75 2.09
C LEU A 66 -8.95 -7.16 0.62
N ALA A 67 -9.40 -8.35 0.23
CA ALA A 67 -9.31 -8.82 -1.16
C ALA A 67 -10.13 -7.94 -2.11
N THR A 68 -11.36 -7.60 -1.73
CA THR A 68 -12.22 -6.69 -2.50
C THR A 68 -11.53 -5.34 -2.67
N PHE A 69 -10.94 -4.81 -1.60
CA PHE A 69 -10.22 -3.55 -1.67
C PHE A 69 -8.99 -3.64 -2.57
N ALA A 70 -8.13 -4.63 -2.37
CA ALA A 70 -6.86 -4.77 -3.07
C ALA A 70 -7.01 -5.08 -4.56
N PHE A 71 -7.98 -5.91 -4.94
CA PHE A 71 -8.11 -6.41 -6.32
C PHE A 71 -9.17 -5.68 -7.14
N LEU A 72 -10.17 -5.07 -6.51
CA LEU A 72 -11.24 -4.39 -7.24
C LEU A 72 -11.19 -2.89 -7.03
N ILE A 73 -11.30 -2.44 -5.77
CA ILE A 73 -11.46 -1.01 -5.47
C ILE A 73 -10.18 -0.24 -5.79
N TYR A 74 -9.02 -0.70 -5.31
CA TYR A 74 -7.76 0.00 -5.48
C TYR A 74 -7.35 0.10 -6.96
N PRO A 75 -7.40 -0.96 -7.77
CA PRO A 75 -7.15 -0.86 -9.21
C PRO A 75 -8.19 0.02 -9.93
N ALA A 76 -9.47 -0.07 -9.58
CA ALA A 76 -10.50 0.77 -10.18
C ALA A 76 -10.26 2.27 -9.92
N ILE A 77 -9.87 2.64 -8.69
CA ILE A 77 -9.49 4.02 -8.35
C ILE A 77 -8.26 4.45 -9.16
N ASN A 78 -7.24 3.60 -9.25
CA ASN A 78 -6.05 3.91 -10.06
C ASN A 78 -6.41 4.13 -11.52
N MET A 79 -7.25 3.28 -12.11
CA MET A 79 -7.74 3.44 -13.49
C MET A 79 -8.55 4.72 -13.66
N LEU A 80 -9.38 5.10 -12.68
CA LEU A 80 -10.18 6.33 -12.72
C LEU A 80 -9.32 7.60 -12.69
N ILE A 81 -8.19 7.57 -11.99
CA ILE A 81 -7.27 8.71 -11.84
C ILE A 81 -6.25 8.76 -12.99
N THR A 82 -5.97 7.62 -13.63
CA THR A 82 -4.99 7.54 -14.73
C THR A 82 -5.53 8.29 -15.95
N PRO A 83 -4.73 9.18 -16.58
CA PRO A 83 -5.08 9.81 -17.85
C PRO A 83 -5.38 8.79 -18.96
N ASP A 84 -6.09 9.21 -19.99
CA ASP A 84 -6.35 8.35 -21.17
C ASP A 84 -5.02 7.88 -21.79
N ILE A 85 -5.04 6.71 -22.43
CA ILE A 85 -3.84 6.06 -22.97
C ILE A 85 -3.16 6.90 -24.06
N ASP A 86 -3.94 7.70 -24.78
CA ASP A 86 -3.47 8.57 -25.87
C ASP A 86 -3.01 9.96 -25.36
N ASP A 87 -3.08 10.23 -24.06
CA ASP A 87 -2.70 11.51 -23.49
C ASP A 87 -1.18 11.63 -23.35
N ILE A 88 -0.60 12.74 -23.84
CA ILE A 88 0.84 13.04 -23.74
C ILE A 88 1.35 13.03 -22.29
N ARG A 89 0.48 13.27 -21.31
CA ARG A 89 0.79 13.20 -19.88
C ARG A 89 1.18 11.80 -19.41
N THR A 90 0.88 10.76 -20.18
CA THR A 90 1.35 9.38 -19.91
C THR A 90 2.81 9.18 -20.32
N ILE A 91 3.36 10.06 -21.17
CA ILE A 91 4.73 10.00 -21.71
C ILE A 91 5.63 11.06 -21.07
N THR A 92 5.13 12.27 -20.84
CA THR A 92 5.91 13.40 -20.27
C THR A 92 5.20 13.99 -19.06
N ASP A 93 5.96 14.32 -18.02
CA ASP A 93 5.44 15.06 -16.88
C ASP A 93 5.66 16.58 -17.03
N LYS A 94 5.20 17.34 -16.04
CA LYS A 94 5.35 18.81 -15.97
C LYS A 94 6.76 19.29 -15.62
N TYR A 95 7.64 18.40 -15.20
CA TYR A 95 9.03 18.68 -14.85
C TYR A 95 10.01 18.30 -15.96
N ALA A 96 9.52 17.64 -17.01
CA ALA A 96 10.31 17.28 -18.18
C ALA A 96 10.93 18.53 -18.82
N LEU A 97 12.26 18.52 -18.95
CA LEU A 97 13.04 19.63 -19.48
C LEU A 97 13.17 19.49 -20.99
N GLN A 98 12.11 19.84 -21.73
CA GLN A 98 12.12 19.82 -23.19
C GLN A 98 12.50 21.19 -23.77
N ASN A 99 13.20 21.18 -24.92
CA ASN A 99 13.54 22.37 -25.69
C ASN A 99 14.36 23.42 -24.94
N VAL A 100 15.46 23.01 -24.29
CA VAL A 100 16.36 23.96 -23.65
C VAL A 100 17.17 24.71 -24.72
N GLU A 101 17.14 26.05 -24.65
CA GLU A 101 17.88 26.91 -25.57
C GLU A 101 19.36 26.54 -25.55
N THR A 102 19.89 26.19 -26.72
CA THR A 102 21.29 25.84 -26.87
C THR A 102 22.07 27.10 -27.23
N ILE A 103 23.10 27.42 -26.45
CA ILE A 103 24.02 28.51 -26.76
C ILE A 103 24.83 28.08 -28.00
N PRO A 104 24.92 28.90 -29.07
CA PRO A 104 25.79 28.59 -30.19
C PRO A 104 27.24 28.40 -29.71
N ASP A 105 27.87 27.28 -30.08
CA ASP A 105 29.23 26.87 -29.67
C ASP A 105 29.40 26.46 -28.19
N GLY A 106 28.31 26.33 -27.43
CA GLY A 106 28.32 25.85 -26.05
C GLY A 106 28.06 24.34 -25.91
N ILE A 107 28.38 23.79 -24.73
CA ILE A 107 27.94 22.45 -24.34
C ILE A 107 26.43 22.55 -24.03
N PRO A 108 25.57 21.71 -24.63
CA PRO A 108 24.13 21.74 -24.35
C PRO A 108 23.87 21.38 -22.89
N THR A 109 22.93 22.07 -22.27
CA THR A 109 22.46 21.77 -20.92
C THR A 109 21.71 20.43 -20.90
N VAL A 110 21.70 19.78 -19.73
CA VAL A 110 20.93 18.54 -19.52
C VAL A 110 19.45 18.82 -19.78
N SER A 111 18.86 18.05 -20.71
CA SER A 111 17.48 18.16 -21.13
C SER A 111 16.94 16.78 -21.51
N ASP A 112 15.63 16.61 -21.42
CA ASP A 112 14.95 15.36 -21.76
C ASP A 112 14.72 15.28 -23.27
N ILE A 113 15.18 14.18 -23.87
CA ILE A 113 15.00 13.92 -25.29
C ILE A 113 13.61 13.27 -25.49
N PRO A 114 12.76 13.80 -26.38
CA PRO A 114 11.46 13.19 -26.66
C PRO A 114 11.60 11.73 -27.08
N ILE A 115 10.72 10.86 -26.57
CA ILE A 115 10.80 9.41 -26.83
C ILE A 115 10.77 9.08 -28.32
N THR A 116 10.07 9.88 -29.13
CA THR A 116 10.04 9.75 -30.60
C THR A 116 11.43 9.87 -31.22
N GLU A 117 12.27 10.79 -30.72
CA GLU A 117 13.64 10.98 -31.21
C GLU A 117 14.56 9.86 -30.73
N VAL A 118 14.43 9.43 -29.47
CA VAL A 118 15.14 8.27 -28.93
C VAL A 118 14.84 7.03 -29.77
N CYS A 119 13.56 6.75 -30.05
CA CYS A 119 13.16 5.61 -30.86
C CYS A 119 13.70 5.68 -32.29
N ARG A 120 13.68 6.88 -32.89
CA ARG A 120 14.22 7.10 -34.23
C ARG A 120 15.73 6.84 -34.31
N ARG A 121 16.49 7.27 -33.30
CA ARG A 121 17.95 7.13 -33.32
C ARG A 121 18.43 5.73 -32.94
N LEU A 122 17.79 5.11 -31.95
CA LEU A 122 18.25 3.85 -31.38
C LEU A 122 17.63 2.62 -32.05
N TYR A 123 16.34 2.68 -32.42
CA TYR A 123 15.59 1.50 -32.83
C TYR A 123 15.19 1.50 -34.32
N LEU A 124 15.06 2.68 -34.95
CA LEU A 124 14.76 2.76 -36.38
C LEU A 124 16.06 2.75 -37.20
N ARG A 125 16.24 1.68 -37.99
CA ARG A 125 17.36 1.58 -38.92
C ARG A 125 17.20 2.65 -40.01
N LYS A 126 18.23 3.48 -40.22
CA LYS A 126 18.30 4.34 -41.43
C LYS A 126 18.23 3.43 -42.65
N LYS A 127 17.18 3.62 -43.46
CA LYS A 127 17.14 3.10 -44.83
C LYS A 127 17.97 4.01 -45.73
#